data_AF-A0A3L6QPG0-F1
#
_entry.id   AF-A0A3L6QPG0-F1
#
_cell.length_a   1.000
_cell.length_b   1.000
_cell.length_c   1.000
_cell.angle_alpha   90.00
_cell.angle_beta   90.00
_cell.angle_gamma   90.00
#
_symmetry.space_group_name_H-M   'P 1'
#
loop_
_entity.id
_entity.type
_entity.pdbx_description
1 polymer ?
#
loop_
_entity_poly.entity_id
_entity_poly.type
_entity_poly.pdbx_seq_one_letter_code
_entity_poly.pdbx_strand_id
1 'polypeptide(L)'
;MPQGDHIELHQKRHGRRLDYEERKRKREAREVHKRSKDARKLLGAKGKRFAKKRYAEKAQMKKTLKMHDESTSRQKADDDVQEGALPPYLLDRDQTQRAKVLSNTIKQKRKEKAGKWDVPLPKVRPVAEEEMFKVLRTGKRKILWKRMVIKATFVGAGFTRKPPKYEWFIRPTGLRFTKAHVTHPELKCTFNLDIISVKKNPNGPMYTSLGVMTRGTIIEVNVSELGLVTPAGKVVWGKDAQVTNNSEMMGVSMLSCKCRVILKFCYGGLSTCLYHTDVFLTDAVAF
;
A
#
# COMPACT_ATOMS: atom_id res chain seq x y z
N MET A 1 -33.42 11.84 -34.38
CA MET A 1 -33.50 11.88 -32.91
C MET A 1 -34.77 12.63 -32.54
N PRO A 2 -35.55 12.18 -31.55
CA PRO A 2 -36.66 12.99 -31.06
C PRO A 2 -36.11 14.30 -30.46
N GLN A 3 -36.76 15.42 -30.74
CA GLN A 3 -36.26 16.76 -30.44
C GLN A 3 -36.85 17.26 -29.11
N GLY A 4 -35.98 17.70 -28.19
CA GLY A 4 -36.36 18.24 -26.87
C GLY A 4 -37.05 17.26 -25.93
N ASP A 5 -37.66 17.80 -24.86
CA ASP A 5 -38.35 17.05 -23.79
C ASP A 5 -39.79 16.64 -24.18
N HIS A 6 -39.91 16.04 -25.36
CA HIS A 6 -41.18 15.60 -25.94
C HIS A 6 -42.04 14.71 -25.02
N ILE A 7 -41.44 13.91 -24.12
CA ILE A 7 -42.16 13.09 -23.13
C ILE A 7 -42.81 13.96 -22.03
N GLU A 8 -42.10 14.96 -21.54
CA GLU A 8 -42.64 15.88 -20.53
C GLU A 8 -43.72 16.77 -21.14
N LEU A 9 -43.49 17.27 -22.36
CA LEU A 9 -44.48 18.03 -23.13
C LEU A 9 -45.75 17.21 -23.39
N HIS A 10 -45.61 15.93 -23.74
CA HIS A 10 -46.74 15.02 -23.89
C HIS A 10 -47.50 14.84 -22.57
N GLN A 11 -46.80 14.68 -21.44
CA GLN A 11 -47.44 14.58 -20.12
C GLN A 11 -48.16 15.87 -19.71
N LYS A 12 -47.64 17.05 -20.08
CA LYS A 12 -48.30 18.35 -19.83
C LYS A 12 -49.56 18.52 -20.69
N ARG A 13 -49.53 18.09 -21.96
CA ARG A 13 -50.64 18.25 -22.91
C ARG A 13 -51.75 17.21 -22.74
N HIS A 14 -51.38 15.95 -22.56
CA HIS A 14 -52.31 14.81 -22.56
C HIS A 14 -52.40 14.11 -21.21
N GLY A 15 -51.69 14.62 -20.20
CA GLY A 15 -51.64 14.01 -18.88
C GLY A 15 -50.83 12.71 -18.84
N ARG A 16 -50.94 12.02 -17.72
CA ARG A 16 -50.45 10.65 -17.56
C ARG A 16 -51.62 9.68 -17.73
N ARG A 17 -51.29 8.40 -17.83
CA ARG A 17 -52.28 7.33 -17.78
C ARG A 17 -53.14 7.47 -16.52
N LEU A 18 -54.46 7.37 -16.67
CA LEU A 18 -55.43 7.62 -15.59
C LEU A 18 -55.19 6.76 -14.33
N ASP A 19 -54.67 5.53 -14.48
CA ASP A 19 -54.37 4.60 -13.38
C ASP A 19 -52.95 4.76 -12.79
N TYR A 20 -52.16 5.74 -13.23
CA TYR A 20 -50.75 5.88 -12.88
C TYR A 20 -50.53 6.07 -11.38
N GLU A 21 -51.27 7.01 -10.78
CA GLU A 21 -51.13 7.36 -9.36
C GLU A 21 -51.55 6.20 -8.46
N GLU A 22 -52.67 5.55 -8.78
CA GLU A 22 -53.10 4.35 -8.07
C GLU A 22 -52.07 3.23 -8.14
N ARG A 23 -51.50 2.98 -9.32
CA ARG A 23 -50.47 1.94 -9.52
C ARG A 23 -49.20 2.27 -8.77
N LYS A 24 -48.77 3.53 -8.77
CA LYS A 24 -47.58 3.99 -8.03
C LYS A 24 -47.78 3.83 -6.53
N ARG A 25 -48.90 4.30 -5.99
CA ARG A 25 -49.29 4.14 -4.57
C ARG A 25 -49.31 2.67 -4.16
N LYS A 26 -49.99 1.82 -4.94
CA LYS A 26 -50.07 0.36 -4.69
C LYS A 26 -48.69 -0.31 -4.77
N ARG A 27 -47.77 0.18 -5.62
CA ARG A 27 -46.40 -0.35 -5.74
C ARG A 27 -45.55 -0.01 -4.52
N GLU A 28 -45.56 1.25 -4.08
CA GLU A 28 -44.81 1.73 -2.91
C GLU A 28 -45.28 1.02 -1.63
N ALA A 29 -46.60 0.89 -1.43
CA ALA A 29 -47.15 0.15 -0.30
C ALA A 29 -46.73 -1.33 -0.27
N ARG A 30 -46.70 -2.00 -1.44
CA ARG A 30 -46.27 -3.42 -1.54
C ARG A 30 -44.76 -3.61 -1.39
N GLU A 31 -43.97 -2.54 -1.51
CA GLU A 31 -42.51 -2.65 -1.53
C GLU A 31 -41.96 -3.17 -0.20
N VAL A 32 -42.57 -2.81 0.93
CA VAL A 32 -42.17 -3.29 2.27
C VAL A 32 -42.27 -4.81 2.36
N HIS A 33 -43.39 -5.39 1.92
CA HIS A 33 -43.58 -6.85 1.90
C HIS A 33 -42.65 -7.53 0.89
N LYS A 34 -42.46 -6.92 -0.29
CA LYS A 34 -41.54 -7.44 -1.30
C LYS A 34 -40.11 -7.49 -0.76
N ARG A 35 -39.65 -6.44 -0.10
CA ARG A 35 -38.32 -6.37 0.53
C ARG A 35 -38.14 -7.47 1.60
N SER A 36 -39.13 -7.70 2.44
CA SER A 36 -39.10 -8.78 3.44
C SER A 36 -39.08 -10.17 2.79
N LYS A 37 -39.89 -10.38 1.75
CA LYS A 37 -39.93 -11.61 0.96
C LYS A 37 -38.59 -11.88 0.28
N ASP A 38 -38.01 -10.87 -0.35
CA ASP A 38 -36.71 -10.98 -1.04
C ASP A 38 -35.59 -11.29 -0.03
N ALA A 39 -35.61 -10.68 1.16
CA ALA A 39 -34.66 -10.99 2.22
C ALA A 39 -34.67 -12.48 2.63
N ARG A 40 -35.85 -13.08 2.69
CA ARG A 40 -36.04 -14.49 3.07
C ARG A 40 -35.79 -15.48 1.94
N LYS A 41 -36.13 -15.11 0.69
CA LYS A 41 -36.15 -16.03 -0.45
C LYS A 41 -34.90 -15.95 -1.33
N LEU A 42 -34.15 -14.85 -1.32
CA LEU A 42 -32.96 -14.71 -2.16
C LEU A 42 -31.82 -15.59 -1.64
N LEU A 43 -31.44 -16.59 -2.44
CA LEU A 43 -30.35 -17.51 -2.13
C LEU A 43 -29.02 -17.07 -2.74
N GLY A 44 -27.92 -17.57 -2.17
CA GLY A 44 -26.56 -17.44 -2.70
C GLY A 44 -26.08 -15.98 -2.83
N ALA A 45 -25.40 -15.68 -3.94
CA ALA A 45 -24.79 -14.37 -4.18
C ALA A 45 -25.81 -13.22 -4.29
N LYS A 46 -27.06 -13.51 -4.68
CA LYS A 46 -28.13 -12.51 -4.75
C LYS A 46 -28.57 -12.08 -3.34
N GLY A 47 -28.73 -13.04 -2.43
CA GLY A 47 -29.02 -12.75 -1.01
C GLY A 47 -27.91 -11.94 -0.33
N LYS A 48 -26.64 -12.32 -0.55
CA LYS A 48 -25.47 -11.58 -0.02
C LYS A 48 -25.42 -10.13 -0.51
N ARG A 49 -25.65 -9.89 -1.81
CA ARG A 49 -25.71 -8.54 -2.39
C ARG A 49 -26.87 -7.73 -1.82
N PHE A 50 -28.04 -8.34 -1.67
CA PHE A 50 -29.21 -7.70 -1.07
C PHE A 50 -28.94 -7.27 0.37
N ALA A 51 -28.38 -8.14 1.21
CA ALA A 51 -28.02 -7.80 2.59
C ALA A 51 -27.00 -6.66 2.67
N LYS A 52 -25.95 -6.70 1.83
CA LYS A 52 -24.93 -5.62 1.77
C LYS A 52 -25.55 -4.28 1.39
N LYS A 53 -26.44 -4.25 0.39
CA LYS A 53 -27.17 -3.04 -0.01
C LYS A 53 -28.01 -2.50 1.14
N ARG A 54 -28.76 -3.36 1.82
CA ARG A 54 -29.61 -2.97 2.97
C ARG A 54 -28.81 -2.44 4.15
N TYR A 55 -27.63 -2.98 4.41
CA TYR A 55 -26.74 -2.45 5.44
C TYR A 55 -26.27 -1.03 5.09
N ALA A 56 -25.86 -0.79 3.84
CA ALA A 56 -25.45 0.54 3.38
C ALA A 56 -26.58 1.57 3.46
N GLU A 57 -27.80 1.20 3.03
CA GLU A 57 -28.99 2.06 3.13
C GLU A 57 -29.30 2.43 4.59
N LYS A 58 -29.25 1.47 5.52
CA LYS A 58 -29.45 1.73 6.96
C LYS A 58 -28.36 2.63 7.54
N ALA A 59 -27.09 2.40 7.17
CA ALA A 59 -25.98 3.22 7.63
C ALA A 59 -26.08 4.66 7.12
N GLN A 60 -26.48 4.84 5.85
CA GLN A 60 -26.72 6.16 5.27
C GLN A 60 -27.84 6.90 6.01
N MET A 61 -29.00 6.25 6.19
CA MET A 61 -30.13 6.85 6.91
C MET A 61 -29.78 7.20 8.36
N LYS A 62 -29.02 6.35 9.05
CA LYS A 62 -28.55 6.64 10.42
C LYS A 62 -27.64 7.87 10.45
N LYS A 63 -26.77 8.03 9.45
CA LYS A 63 -25.92 9.23 9.33
C LYS A 63 -26.74 10.48 9.01
N THR A 64 -27.73 10.40 8.12
CA THR A 64 -28.56 11.57 7.77
C THR A 64 -29.43 12.03 8.93
N LEU A 65 -30.00 11.09 9.70
CA LEU A 65 -30.75 11.44 10.91
C LEU A 65 -29.83 12.08 11.95
N LYS A 66 -28.66 11.49 12.19
CA LYS A 66 -27.66 12.06 13.11
C LYS A 66 -27.23 13.47 12.71
N MET A 67 -26.93 13.72 11.44
CA MET A 67 -26.59 15.06 10.96
C MET A 67 -27.75 16.06 11.12
N HIS A 68 -28.99 15.62 10.91
CA HIS A 68 -30.17 16.47 11.13
C HIS A 68 -30.34 16.82 12.62
N ASP A 69 -30.22 15.83 13.51
CA ASP A 69 -30.32 16.03 14.97
C ASP A 69 -29.20 16.97 15.50
N GLU A 70 -27.97 16.79 15.02
CA GLU A 70 -26.82 17.66 15.32
C GLU A 70 -27.00 19.07 14.73
N SER A 71 -27.60 19.22 13.56
CA SER A 71 -27.90 20.56 13.00
C SER A 71 -28.96 21.32 13.79
N THR A 72 -29.89 20.58 14.42
CA THR A 72 -30.97 21.15 15.22
C THR A 72 -30.48 21.60 16.60
N SER A 73 -29.53 20.86 17.18
CA SER A 73 -28.88 21.24 18.44
C SER A 73 -27.61 22.06 18.16
N ARG A 74 -27.71 23.39 18.19
CA ARG A 74 -26.54 24.28 18.20
C ARG A 74 -25.84 24.17 19.55
N GLN A 75 -25.01 23.13 19.73
CA GLN A 75 -24.06 23.11 20.83
C GLN A 75 -22.97 24.14 20.54
N LYS A 76 -22.62 24.96 21.54
CA LYS A 76 -21.42 25.81 21.47
C LYS A 76 -20.23 24.89 21.31
N ALA A 77 -19.35 25.18 20.35
CA ALA A 77 -18.08 24.47 20.26
C ALA A 77 -17.30 24.73 21.57
N ASP A 78 -16.83 23.67 22.22
CA ASP A 78 -15.91 23.82 23.35
C ASP A 78 -14.60 24.46 22.87
N ASP A 79 -14.14 25.47 23.60
CA ASP A 79 -12.93 26.28 23.36
C ASP A 79 -11.62 25.52 23.65
N ASP A 80 -11.62 24.19 23.58
CA ASP A 80 -10.40 23.41 23.74
C ASP A 80 -9.60 23.48 22.42
N VAL A 81 -8.47 24.20 22.48
CA VAL A 81 -7.53 24.36 21.37
C VAL A 81 -7.09 22.98 20.88
N GLN A 82 -7.64 22.53 19.75
CA GLN A 82 -7.29 21.22 19.19
C GLN A 82 -5.79 21.18 18.85
N GLU A 83 -5.08 20.14 19.30
CA GLU A 83 -3.69 19.87 18.94
C GLU A 83 -3.53 19.86 17.42
N GLY A 84 -2.97 20.94 16.86
CA GLY A 84 -2.91 21.13 15.41
C GLY A 84 -3.24 22.55 14.93
N ALA A 85 -3.30 23.55 15.80
CA ALA A 85 -3.44 24.95 15.40
C ALA A 85 -2.38 25.32 14.34
N LEU A 86 -2.86 25.55 13.13
CA LEU A 86 -2.05 25.98 11.99
C LEU A 86 -2.14 27.50 11.86
N PRO A 87 -1.07 28.17 11.43
CA PRO A 87 -1.15 29.57 11.02
C PRO A 87 -2.26 29.77 9.97
N PRO A 88 -2.92 30.95 9.93
CA PRO A 88 -4.10 31.17 9.09
C PRO A 88 -3.87 30.90 7.60
N TYR A 89 -2.65 31.12 7.11
CA TYR A 89 -2.25 30.84 5.72
C TYR A 89 -2.09 29.34 5.39
N LEU A 90 -2.27 28.44 6.37
CA LEU A 90 -2.22 26.98 6.22
C LEU A 90 -3.54 26.28 6.58
N LEU A 91 -4.58 27.00 7.01
CA LEU A 91 -5.86 26.42 7.45
C LEU A 91 -6.65 25.75 6.31
N ASP A 92 -6.65 26.35 5.11
CA ASP A 92 -7.46 25.89 3.96
C ASP A 92 -6.74 24.93 3.00
N ARG A 93 -5.57 24.40 3.39
CA ARG A 93 -4.79 23.46 2.58
C ARG A 93 -4.98 22.03 3.09
N ASP A 94 -5.57 21.16 2.27
CA ASP A 94 -5.67 19.72 2.57
C ASP A 94 -4.28 19.12 2.90
N GLN A 95 -4.23 18.36 4.00
CA GLN A 95 -3.02 17.98 4.74
C GLN A 95 -1.85 17.48 3.86
N THR A 96 -0.82 18.31 3.72
CA THR A 96 0.54 17.92 3.25
C THR A 96 1.66 18.41 4.17
N GLN A 97 1.38 18.70 5.45
CA GLN A 97 2.38 19.34 6.32
C GLN A 97 2.48 18.69 7.70
N ARG A 98 3.07 17.49 7.76
CA ARG A 98 3.68 16.94 8.99
C ARG A 98 5.21 16.98 8.97
N ALA A 99 5.79 17.84 8.13
CA ALA A 99 7.24 17.95 7.95
C ALA A 99 7.96 18.53 9.19
N LYS A 100 7.29 19.34 10.02
CA LYS A 100 7.89 19.95 11.23
C LYS A 100 7.89 19.07 12.49
N VAL A 101 7.09 18.01 12.55
CA VAL A 101 7.10 17.06 13.70
C VAL A 101 8.29 16.09 13.61
N LEU A 102 8.84 15.91 12.41
CA LEU A 102 10.05 15.12 12.17
C LEU A 102 11.28 15.67 12.91
N SER A 103 11.45 17.00 13.00
CA SER A 103 12.69 17.59 13.54
C SER A 103 12.81 17.47 15.06
N ASN A 104 11.70 17.56 15.80
CA ASN A 104 11.69 17.41 17.27
C ASN A 104 11.72 15.94 17.72
N THR A 105 11.07 15.04 16.98
CA THR A 105 11.16 13.59 17.23
C THR A 105 12.55 13.02 16.90
N ILE A 106 13.28 13.60 15.93
CA ILE A 106 14.70 13.26 15.67
C ILE A 106 15.58 13.59 16.89
N LYS A 107 15.31 14.69 17.60
CA LYS A 107 16.06 15.06 18.82
C LYS A 107 15.80 14.10 19.98
N GLN A 108 14.57 13.59 20.12
CA GLN A 108 14.22 12.54 21.09
C GLN A 108 14.84 11.18 20.70
N LYS A 109 14.75 10.78 19.42
CA LYS A 109 15.36 9.54 18.89
C LYS A 109 16.89 9.51 19.00
N ARG A 110 17.55 10.67 19.03
CA ARG A 110 19.01 10.77 19.28
C ARG A 110 19.40 10.43 20.72
N LYS A 111 18.51 10.61 21.69
CA LYS A 111 18.72 10.27 23.11
C LYS A 111 18.49 8.77 23.39
N GLU A 112 17.66 8.10 22.60
CA GLU A 112 17.34 6.65 22.71
C GLU A 112 18.38 5.72 22.03
N LYS A 113 19.61 6.18 21.82
CA LYS A 113 20.63 5.56 20.94
C LYS A 113 21.04 4.11 21.27
N ALA A 114 20.59 3.55 22.39
CA ALA A 114 20.82 2.15 22.80
C ALA A 114 19.55 1.28 22.78
N GLY A 115 18.44 1.75 22.18
CA GLY A 115 17.23 0.94 22.03
C GLY A 115 17.39 -0.18 21.01
N LYS A 116 16.79 -1.36 21.28
CA LYS A 116 16.60 -2.42 20.29
C LYS A 116 15.70 -1.89 19.18
N TRP A 117 16.28 -1.50 18.05
CA TRP A 117 15.53 -0.98 16.89
C TRP A 117 14.96 -2.15 16.09
N ASP A 118 13.72 -2.52 16.40
CA ASP A 118 13.02 -3.53 15.64
C ASP A 118 12.45 -2.98 14.34
N VAL A 119 12.67 -3.75 13.28
CA VAL A 119 12.06 -3.51 11.97
C VAL A 119 10.56 -3.87 12.07
N PRO A 120 9.63 -3.19 11.35
CA PRO A 120 8.19 -3.40 11.50
C PRO A 120 7.71 -4.84 11.32
N LEU A 121 8.39 -5.64 10.49
CA LEU A 121 8.21 -7.08 10.39
C LEU A 121 9.51 -7.79 10.75
N PRO A 122 9.71 -8.19 12.03
CA PRO A 122 10.97 -8.83 12.46
C PRO A 122 11.05 -10.29 12.01
N LYS A 123 9.93 -11.03 12.09
CA LYS A 123 9.84 -12.43 11.69
C LYS A 123 8.86 -12.58 10.53
N VAL A 124 9.32 -13.17 9.44
CA VAL A 124 8.50 -13.48 8.27
C VAL A 124 8.42 -14.99 8.10
N ARG A 125 7.33 -15.46 7.48
CA ARG A 125 7.17 -16.86 7.11
C ARG A 125 8.37 -17.29 6.24
N PRO A 126 9.07 -18.38 6.60
CA PRO A 126 10.11 -18.94 5.74
C PRO A 126 9.47 -19.46 4.45
N VAL A 127 10.09 -19.13 3.32
CA VAL A 127 9.63 -19.56 1.99
C VAL A 127 10.45 -20.77 1.56
N ALA A 128 9.76 -21.84 1.14
CA ALA A 128 10.42 -23.03 0.62
C ALA A 128 11.04 -22.76 -0.76
N GLU A 129 12.15 -23.43 -1.09
CA GLU A 129 12.85 -23.23 -2.36
C GLU A 129 12.00 -23.58 -3.59
N GLU A 130 11.10 -24.56 -3.45
CA GLU A 130 10.15 -24.96 -4.49
C GLU A 130 9.17 -23.83 -4.85
N GLU A 131 8.80 -23.00 -3.87
CA GLU A 131 7.94 -21.84 -4.10
C GLU A 131 8.70 -20.68 -4.76
N MET A 132 10.03 -20.60 -4.55
CA MET A 132 10.89 -19.57 -5.11
C MET A 132 11.29 -19.87 -6.56
N PHE A 133 11.53 -21.15 -6.86
CA PHE A 133 12.12 -21.59 -8.11
C PHE A 133 11.27 -22.63 -8.86
N LYS A 134 10.90 -22.30 -10.10
CA LYS A 134 10.37 -23.26 -11.06
C LYS A 134 11.52 -24.01 -11.75
N VAL A 135 11.46 -25.34 -11.76
CA VAL A 135 12.40 -26.17 -12.54
C VAL A 135 12.09 -26.06 -14.03
N LEU A 136 13.09 -25.75 -14.84
CA LEU A 136 12.98 -25.73 -16.30
C LEU A 136 13.67 -26.95 -16.91
N ARG A 137 12.93 -27.65 -17.79
CA ARG A 137 13.44 -28.77 -18.59
C ARG A 137 13.96 -28.26 -19.92
N THR A 138 15.18 -28.65 -20.30
CA THR A 138 15.83 -28.21 -21.55
C THR A 138 16.29 -29.39 -22.41
N GLY A 139 16.31 -29.19 -23.72
CA GLY A 139 16.75 -30.19 -24.70
C GLY A 139 15.75 -31.34 -24.94
N LYS A 140 16.03 -32.17 -25.96
CA LYS A 140 15.17 -33.30 -26.34
C LYS A 140 15.07 -34.35 -25.22
N ARG A 141 16.18 -34.59 -24.51
CA ARG A 141 16.26 -35.53 -23.36
C ARG A 141 15.82 -34.92 -22.01
N LYS A 142 15.22 -33.71 -22.00
CA LYS A 142 14.61 -33.03 -20.84
C LYS A 142 15.50 -32.94 -19.58
N ILE A 143 16.70 -32.37 -19.71
CA ILE A 143 17.62 -32.14 -18.57
C ILE A 143 17.10 -31.00 -17.67
N LEU A 144 17.16 -31.18 -16.34
CA LEU A 144 16.50 -30.33 -15.32
C LEU A 144 17.43 -29.40 -14.55
N TRP A 145 18.51 -28.92 -15.17
CA TRP A 145 19.49 -28.11 -14.46
C TRP A 145 19.04 -26.66 -14.25
N LYS A 146 18.23 -26.05 -15.12
CA LYS A 146 17.86 -24.62 -15.00
C LYS A 146 16.76 -24.34 -13.98
N ARG A 147 16.85 -23.18 -13.30
CA ARG A 147 15.86 -22.70 -12.31
C ARG A 147 15.36 -21.32 -12.69
N MET A 148 14.04 -21.14 -12.80
CA MET A 148 13.40 -19.85 -13.04
C MET A 148 12.86 -19.28 -11.73
N VAL A 149 13.17 -18.02 -11.43
CA VAL A 149 12.60 -17.31 -10.28
C VAL A 149 11.14 -16.94 -10.57
N ILE A 150 10.24 -17.30 -9.66
CA ILE A 150 8.79 -16.98 -9.74
C ILE A 150 8.44 -15.67 -9.00
N LYS A 151 9.31 -15.27 -8.09
CA LYS A 151 9.12 -14.11 -7.20
C LYS A 151 9.54 -12.82 -7.89
N ALA A 152 9.03 -11.70 -7.37
CA ALA A 152 9.47 -10.37 -7.79
C ALA A 152 10.98 -10.22 -7.59
N THR A 153 11.65 -9.61 -8.56
CA THR A 153 13.10 -9.39 -8.53
C THR A 153 13.45 -7.94 -8.83
N PHE A 154 14.46 -7.43 -8.16
CA PHE A 154 15.15 -6.21 -8.53
C PHE A 154 16.41 -6.56 -9.30
N VAL A 155 16.65 -5.81 -10.35
CA VAL A 155 17.81 -5.95 -11.21
C VAL A 155 18.32 -4.53 -11.50
N GLY A 156 19.60 -4.28 -11.23
CA GLY A 156 20.19 -2.96 -11.45
C GLY A 156 20.18 -2.54 -12.92
N ALA A 157 20.29 -1.23 -13.16
CA ALA A 157 20.19 -0.65 -14.50
C ALA A 157 21.23 -1.19 -15.51
N GLY A 158 22.41 -1.60 -15.05
CA GLY A 158 23.48 -2.17 -15.87
C GLY A 158 23.40 -3.68 -16.12
N PHE A 159 22.24 -4.32 -15.90
CA PHE A 159 22.15 -5.78 -16.02
C PHE A 159 22.11 -6.27 -17.47
N THR A 160 23.16 -6.98 -17.86
CA THR A 160 23.21 -7.79 -19.07
C THR A 160 22.92 -9.25 -18.75
N ARG A 161 22.15 -9.92 -19.60
CA ARG A 161 21.88 -11.36 -19.42
C ARG A 161 23.12 -12.17 -19.78
N LYS A 162 23.44 -13.17 -18.97
CA LYS A 162 24.47 -14.15 -19.31
C LYS A 162 24.01 -15.00 -20.51
N PRO A 163 24.93 -15.51 -21.34
CA PRO A 163 24.58 -16.42 -22.42
C PRO A 163 23.78 -17.63 -21.90
N PRO A 164 22.76 -18.13 -22.65
CA PRO A 164 21.86 -19.17 -22.15
C PRO A 164 22.53 -20.47 -21.68
N LYS A 165 23.76 -20.75 -22.15
CA LYS A 165 24.53 -21.93 -21.73
C LYS A 165 25.08 -21.81 -20.30
N TYR A 166 25.36 -20.59 -19.82
CA TYR A 166 25.93 -20.32 -18.50
C TYR A 166 24.92 -19.73 -17.49
N GLU A 167 23.69 -19.44 -17.94
CA GLU A 167 22.62 -18.94 -17.09
C GLU A 167 21.91 -20.11 -16.37
N TRP A 168 22.21 -20.29 -15.08
CA TRP A 168 21.53 -21.27 -14.23
C TRP A 168 20.21 -20.73 -13.66
N PHE A 169 20.25 -19.57 -13.01
CA PHE A 169 19.10 -18.86 -12.46
C PHE A 169 18.55 -17.84 -13.46
N ILE A 170 17.31 -18.06 -13.92
CA ILE A 170 16.63 -17.19 -14.86
C ILE A 170 15.70 -16.25 -14.09
N ARG A 171 15.93 -14.94 -14.25
CA ARG A 171 15.05 -13.88 -13.73
C ARG A 171 14.24 -13.30 -14.88
N PRO A 172 12.96 -13.68 -15.07
CA PRO A 172 12.18 -13.24 -16.23
C PRO A 172 11.90 -11.73 -16.16
N THR A 173 11.86 -11.06 -17.32
CA THR A 173 11.67 -9.59 -17.42
C THR A 173 10.35 -9.12 -16.84
N GLY A 174 9.27 -9.91 -16.99
CA GLY A 174 7.95 -9.57 -16.44
C GLY A 174 7.88 -9.53 -14.90
N LEU A 175 8.88 -10.08 -14.20
CA LEU A 175 8.98 -10.06 -12.74
C LEU A 175 10.07 -9.09 -12.23
N ARG A 176 10.66 -8.28 -13.12
CA ARG A 176 11.69 -7.30 -12.75
C ARG A 176 11.02 -5.97 -12.43
N PHE A 177 11.19 -5.50 -11.20
CA PHE A 177 10.69 -4.21 -10.74
C PHE A 177 11.84 -3.24 -10.55
N THR A 178 11.66 -2.00 -10.99
CA THR A 178 12.61 -0.90 -10.79
C THR A 178 12.11 0.11 -9.77
N LYS A 179 10.80 0.19 -9.54
CA LYS A 179 10.17 1.14 -8.62
C LYS A 179 9.40 0.43 -7.51
N ALA A 180 9.29 1.08 -6.36
CA ALA A 180 8.48 0.67 -5.22
C ALA A 180 7.68 1.86 -4.71
N HIS A 181 6.43 1.61 -4.27
CA HIS A 181 5.68 2.63 -3.54
C HIS A 181 5.92 2.52 -2.04
N VAL A 182 6.52 3.56 -1.52
CA VAL A 182 6.93 3.66 -0.14
C VAL A 182 5.90 4.48 0.60
N THR A 183 5.49 4.00 1.77
CA THR A 183 4.59 4.72 2.67
C THR A 183 5.39 5.30 3.82
N HIS A 184 5.29 6.62 4.00
CA HIS A 184 5.91 7.26 5.16
C HIS A 184 4.92 7.27 6.33
N PRO A 185 5.21 6.58 7.45
CA PRO A 185 4.22 6.42 8.52
C PRO A 185 3.81 7.73 9.19
N GLU A 186 4.70 8.72 9.23
CA GLU A 186 4.41 10.00 9.90
C GLU A 186 3.63 10.97 9.00
N LEU A 187 3.89 10.93 7.68
CA LEU A 187 3.22 11.81 6.70
C LEU A 187 1.90 11.20 6.20
N LYS A 188 1.75 9.87 6.29
CA LYS A 188 0.62 9.09 5.73
C LYS A 188 0.45 9.23 4.21
N CYS A 189 1.45 9.78 3.52
CA CYS A 189 1.52 9.85 2.06
C CYS A 189 2.26 8.63 1.50
N THR A 190 1.99 8.32 0.23
CA THR A 190 2.65 7.27 -0.53
C THR A 190 3.43 7.88 -1.70
N PHE A 191 4.62 7.36 -1.97
CA PHE A 191 5.53 7.88 -3.01
C PHE A 191 5.98 6.74 -3.92
N ASN A 192 6.04 6.95 -5.23
CA ASN A 192 6.51 5.96 -6.20
C ASN A 192 8.00 6.17 -6.49
N LEU A 193 8.87 5.55 -5.71
CA LEU A 193 10.30 5.83 -5.69
C LEU A 193 11.09 4.69 -6.36
N ASP A 194 12.23 5.05 -6.95
CA ASP A 194 13.11 4.09 -7.61
C ASP A 194 13.90 3.27 -6.59
N ILE A 195 14.02 1.96 -6.84
CA ILE A 195 14.80 1.03 -6.03
C ILE A 195 16.26 1.16 -6.45
N ILE A 196 17.15 1.32 -5.47
CA ILE A 196 18.60 1.40 -5.69
C ILE A 196 19.20 0.01 -5.55
N SER A 197 18.93 -0.68 -4.44
CA SER A 197 19.51 -1.98 -4.14
C SER A 197 18.65 -2.81 -3.20
N VAL A 198 18.88 -4.13 -3.19
CA VAL A 198 18.32 -5.04 -2.19
C VAL A 198 19.39 -5.30 -1.14
N LYS A 199 19.13 -4.94 0.13
CA LYS A 199 20.12 -5.05 1.20
C LYS A 199 20.06 -6.39 1.93
N LYS A 200 18.85 -6.85 2.26
CA LYS A 200 18.69 -8.07 3.07
C LYS A 200 17.38 -8.78 2.75
N ASN A 201 17.46 -10.05 2.37
CA ASN A 201 16.32 -10.94 2.31
C ASN A 201 16.29 -11.86 3.55
N PRO A 202 15.15 -11.97 4.27
CA PRO A 202 15.05 -12.82 5.46
C PRO A 202 15.22 -14.32 5.18
N ASN A 203 14.98 -14.78 3.94
CA ASN A 203 15.09 -16.20 3.57
C ASN A 203 16.53 -16.64 3.24
N GLY A 204 17.49 -15.71 3.22
CA GLY A 204 18.92 -16.03 3.04
C GLY A 204 19.68 -15.05 2.12
N PRO A 205 21.03 -15.06 2.20
CA PRO A 205 21.88 -14.15 1.43
C PRO A 205 21.85 -14.43 -0.08
N MET A 206 21.67 -15.70 -0.50
CA MET A 206 21.54 -16.07 -1.91
C MET A 206 20.44 -15.28 -2.61
N TYR A 207 19.28 -15.13 -1.96
CA TYR A 207 18.14 -14.37 -2.49
C TYR A 207 18.41 -12.87 -2.54
N THR A 208 19.28 -12.36 -1.66
CA THR A 208 19.72 -10.97 -1.67
C THR A 208 20.58 -10.71 -2.92
N SER A 209 21.55 -11.59 -3.22
CA SER A 209 22.38 -11.49 -4.42
C SER A 209 21.59 -11.65 -5.72
N LEU A 210 20.57 -12.52 -5.72
CA LEU A 210 19.63 -12.64 -6.84
C LEU A 210 18.67 -11.45 -6.96
N GLY A 211 18.59 -10.59 -5.95
CA GLY A 211 17.68 -9.45 -5.90
C GLY A 211 16.21 -9.84 -5.70
N VAL A 212 15.93 -10.99 -5.09
CA VAL A 212 14.56 -11.45 -4.88
C VAL A 212 13.89 -10.63 -3.77
N MET A 213 12.71 -10.09 -4.09
CA MET A 213 11.90 -9.26 -3.21
C MET A 213 10.70 -10.05 -2.71
N THR A 214 10.85 -10.57 -1.49
CA THR A 214 9.79 -11.22 -0.73
C THR A 214 9.29 -10.30 0.38
N ARG A 215 8.20 -10.69 1.04
CA ARG A 215 7.78 -10.01 2.28
C ARG A 215 8.93 -9.98 3.28
N GLY A 216 9.12 -8.83 3.92
CA GLY A 216 10.20 -8.59 4.88
C GLY A 216 11.57 -8.27 4.28
N THR A 217 11.74 -8.34 2.95
CA THR A 217 12.98 -7.91 2.32
C THR A 217 13.22 -6.42 2.59
N ILE A 218 14.46 -6.08 2.94
CA ILE A 218 14.92 -4.70 3.12
C ILE A 218 15.52 -4.24 1.81
N ILE A 219 14.98 -3.16 1.28
CA ILE A 219 15.40 -2.51 0.04
C ILE A 219 15.85 -1.08 0.33
N GLU A 220 16.82 -0.62 -0.44
CA GLU A 220 17.26 0.77 -0.44
C GLU A 220 16.53 1.51 -1.58
N VAL A 221 15.91 2.63 -1.23
CA VAL A 221 15.04 3.38 -2.12
C VAL A 221 15.53 4.82 -2.23
N ASN A 222 15.46 5.37 -3.43
CA ASN A 222 15.83 6.75 -3.68
C ASN A 222 14.80 7.71 -3.06
N VAL A 223 15.23 8.63 -2.20
CA VAL A 223 14.38 9.60 -1.50
C VAL A 223 14.68 11.06 -1.88
N SER A 224 15.36 11.29 -3.00
CA SER A 224 15.64 12.63 -3.52
C SER A 224 14.37 13.48 -3.67
N GLU A 225 13.27 12.89 -4.14
CA GLU A 225 11.96 13.55 -4.29
C GLU A 225 11.34 14.02 -2.97
N LEU A 226 11.75 13.42 -1.82
CA LEU A 226 11.24 13.82 -0.50
C LEU A 226 11.96 15.05 0.07
N GLY A 227 13.07 15.48 -0.54
CA GLY A 227 13.83 16.65 -0.09
C GLY A 227 14.32 16.54 1.36
N LEU A 228 14.64 15.33 1.82
CA LEU A 228 15.10 15.12 3.19
C LEU A 228 16.54 15.64 3.36
N VAL A 229 16.74 16.54 4.33
CA VAL A 229 18.04 17.11 4.64
C VAL A 229 18.43 16.74 6.07
N THR A 230 19.68 16.36 6.27
CA THR A 230 20.24 16.18 7.62
C THR A 230 20.43 17.54 8.30
N PRO A 231 20.45 17.63 9.63
CA PRO A 231 20.77 18.87 10.33
C PRO A 231 22.13 19.49 9.95
N ALA A 232 23.03 18.72 9.33
CA ALA A 232 24.29 19.19 8.77
C ALA A 232 24.18 19.76 7.35
N GLY A 233 22.98 19.90 6.79
CA GLY A 233 22.74 20.43 5.45
C GLY A 233 22.96 19.43 4.30
N LYS A 234 23.42 18.21 4.58
CA LYS A 234 23.58 17.18 3.53
C LYS A 234 22.22 16.61 3.12
N VAL A 235 21.97 16.56 1.82
CA VAL A 235 20.77 15.97 1.22
C VAL A 235 20.84 14.44 1.30
N VAL A 236 19.75 13.83 1.77
CA VAL A 236 19.59 12.38 1.83
C VAL A 236 18.96 11.90 0.53
N TRP A 237 19.65 11.02 -0.18
CA TRP A 237 19.17 10.45 -1.45
C TRP A 237 18.82 8.96 -1.35
N GLY A 238 19.20 8.26 -0.28
CA GLY A 238 18.88 6.84 -0.06
C GLY A 238 18.32 6.58 1.34
N LYS A 239 17.28 5.74 1.44
CA LYS A 239 16.78 5.20 2.71
C LYS A 239 16.39 3.74 2.60
N ASP A 240 16.54 3.02 3.70
CA ASP A 240 16.05 1.66 3.84
C ASP A 240 14.52 1.63 4.02
N ALA A 241 13.89 0.67 3.34
CA ALA A 241 12.47 0.45 3.40
C ALA A 241 12.20 -1.06 3.43
N GLN A 242 11.18 -1.48 4.17
CA GLN A 242 10.84 -2.90 4.30
C GLN A 242 9.60 -3.25 3.50
N VAL A 243 9.70 -4.24 2.60
CA VAL A 243 8.57 -4.81 1.87
C VAL A 243 7.54 -5.42 2.83
N THR A 244 6.30 -4.92 2.84
CA THR A 244 5.25 -5.43 3.74
C THR A 244 4.29 -6.43 3.11
N ASN A 245 4.16 -6.43 1.78
CA ASN A 245 3.24 -7.27 1.02
C ASN A 245 3.90 -8.50 0.38
N ASN A 246 3.08 -9.42 -0.12
CA ASN A 246 3.49 -10.49 -1.02
C ASN A 246 3.30 -10.01 -2.46
N SER A 247 4.39 -9.76 -3.17
CA SER A 247 4.42 -9.15 -4.51
C SER A 247 3.80 -10.00 -5.62
N GLU A 248 3.67 -11.32 -5.43
CA GLU A 248 3.21 -12.24 -6.48
C GLU A 248 1.69 -12.46 -6.51
N MET A 249 1.03 -12.38 -5.35
CA MET A 249 -0.39 -12.70 -5.21
C MET A 249 -1.30 -11.53 -5.59
N MET A 250 -0.73 -10.34 -5.70
CA MET A 250 -1.43 -9.12 -6.06
C MET A 250 -0.84 -8.67 -7.39
N GLY A 251 -1.47 -9.06 -8.51
CA GLY A 251 -1.11 -8.67 -9.89
C GLY A 251 -1.33 -7.19 -10.17
N VAL A 252 -0.73 -6.35 -9.33
CA VAL A 252 -0.94 -4.93 -9.29
C VAL A 252 0.04 -4.28 -10.25
N SER A 253 -0.46 -4.01 -11.46
CA SER A 253 0.03 -3.08 -12.48
C SER A 253 -0.07 -1.61 -12.05
N MET A 254 -0.13 -1.33 -10.74
CA MET A 254 0.02 0.00 -10.16
C MET A 254 0.14 -0.11 -8.64
N LEU A 255 1.34 -0.02 -8.08
CA LEU A 255 1.61 0.11 -6.64
C LEU A 255 2.24 -1.07 -5.87
N SER A 256 3.56 -1.19 -6.01
CA SER A 256 4.52 -1.28 -4.88
C SER A 256 4.75 -2.58 -4.14
N CYS A 257 6.01 -2.87 -3.85
CA CYS A 257 6.30 -3.30 -2.50
C CYS A 257 5.87 -2.16 -1.58
N LYS A 258 4.77 -2.31 -0.83
CA LYS A 258 4.40 -1.33 0.18
C LYS A 258 5.51 -1.35 1.18
N CYS A 259 6.42 -0.38 1.07
CA CYS A 259 7.56 -0.35 1.94
C CYS A 259 7.31 0.67 3.02
N ARG A 260 7.40 0.25 4.26
CA ARG A 260 7.46 1.21 5.36
C ARG A 260 8.91 1.65 5.48
N VAL A 261 9.13 2.96 5.47
CA VAL A 261 10.48 3.53 5.70
C VAL A 261 10.98 3.01 7.05
N ILE A 262 12.13 2.34 7.03
CA ILE A 262 12.87 2.05 8.26
C ILE A 262 13.68 3.30 8.52
N LEU A 263 13.37 4.02 9.60
CA LEU A 263 14.16 5.18 10.01
C LEU A 263 15.48 4.67 10.61
N LYS A 264 16.46 4.35 9.75
CA LYS A 264 17.86 4.24 10.17
C LYS A 264 18.57 5.55 9.84
N PHE A 265 18.86 6.35 10.87
CA PHE A 265 19.86 7.41 10.77
C PHE A 265 21.22 6.75 10.97
N CYS A 266 21.88 6.32 9.89
CA CYS A 266 23.32 6.05 9.96
C CYS A 266 24.05 7.40 10.07
N TYR A 267 24.55 7.70 11.27
CA TYR A 267 25.65 8.66 11.44
C TYR A 267 26.91 7.86 11.71
N GLY A 268 27.93 8.10 10.89
CA GLY A 268 29.27 7.52 11.04
C GLY A 268 29.60 6.56 9.90
N GLY A 269 30.63 6.91 9.13
CA GLY A 269 31.21 6.04 8.13
C GLY A 269 31.78 4.81 8.79
N LEU A 270 31.10 3.68 8.61
CA LEU A 270 31.62 2.31 8.63
C LEU A 270 30.47 1.43 8.16
N SER A 271 30.64 0.87 6.97
CA SER A 271 29.67 0.03 6.30
C SER A 271 29.66 -1.38 6.90
N THR A 272 29.20 -1.53 8.14
CA THR A 272 28.92 -2.84 8.74
C THR A 272 27.66 -2.77 9.60
N CYS A 273 26.54 -3.21 9.04
CA CYS A 273 25.38 -3.61 9.84
C CYS A 273 25.65 -5.02 10.38
N LEU A 274 26.35 -5.13 11.51
CA LEU A 274 26.38 -6.36 12.29
C LEU A 274 24.98 -6.56 12.90
N TYR A 275 24.22 -7.47 12.29
CA TYR A 275 23.11 -8.13 12.95
C TYR A 275 23.70 -9.36 13.62
N HIS A 276 23.50 -9.49 14.95
CA HIS A 276 24.01 -10.60 15.77
C HIS A 276 24.01 -11.93 15.01
N THR A 277 25.21 -12.35 14.62
CA THR A 277 25.56 -13.73 14.34
C THR A 277 26.79 -13.97 15.20
N ASP A 278 26.63 -14.82 16.21
CA ASP A 278 27.72 -15.27 17.05
C ASP A 278 28.80 -15.91 16.18
N VAL A 279 29.87 -15.18 15.87
CA VAL A 279 31.16 -15.73 15.47
C VAL A 279 32.24 -14.76 15.95
N PHE A 280 33.16 -15.33 16.73
CA PHE A 280 34.38 -14.74 17.23
C PHE A 280 35.26 -14.09 16.14
N LEU A 281 36.08 -13.15 16.64
CA LEU A 281 37.43 -12.76 16.20
C LEU A 281 37.63 -11.49 15.34
N THR A 282 38.38 -10.60 16.01
CA THR A 282 39.55 -9.81 15.59
C THR A 282 39.36 -8.47 14.87
N ASP A 283 39.95 -7.48 15.53
CA ASP A 283 40.25 -6.11 15.13
C ASP A 283 40.99 -6.01 13.80
N ALA A 284 40.70 -4.94 13.06
CA ALA A 284 41.67 -4.31 12.18
C ALA A 284 41.32 -2.83 12.01
N VAL A 285 42.08 -1.99 12.71
CA VAL A 285 42.27 -0.57 12.46
C VAL A 285 43.12 -0.41 11.20
N ALA A 286 42.76 0.49 10.29
CA ALA A 286 43.71 1.18 9.42
C ALA A 286 43.09 2.47 8.84
N PHE A 287 43.78 3.58 9.13
CA PHE A 287 43.79 4.95 8.57
C PHE A 287 42.69 5.42 7.62
#